data_AF-A0A2V9TEL0-F1
#
_entry.id   AF-A0A2V9TEL0-F1
#
_cell.length_a   1.000
_cell.length_b   1.000
_cell.length_c   1.000
_cell.angle_alpha   90.00
_cell.angle_beta   90.00
_cell.angle_gamma   90.00
#
_symmetry.space_group_name_H-M   'P 1'
#
loop_
_entity.id
_entity.type
_entity.pdbx_description
1 polymer ?
#
loop_
_entity_poly.entity_id
_entity_poly.type
_entity_poly.pdbx_seq_one_letter_code
_entity_poly.pdbx_strand_id
1 'polypeptide(L)'
;DSTLLFGDMGALKGALDARDGFASSLDSNQQIADMIGSVDSGMVWSVLDQQGTQNMMRSALGDASRLADYETVKKRLLGSRYTMNFSNGVAFDLDVVTSDSMTATTLSSLVRAGVLYRKMTANATEKMALESVTVNSDSSNLQLHFRTDDKKFQALLHSELFAAVSK
;
A
#
# COMPACT_ATOMS: atom_id res chain seq x y z
N ASP A 1 4.29 26.75 37.34
CA ASP A 1 3.56 25.63 36.73
C ASP A 1 4.38 24.36 36.78
N SER A 2 3.75 23.27 37.21
CA SER A 2 4.34 21.93 37.26
C SER A 2 3.44 21.00 36.47
N THR A 3 3.92 20.48 35.34
CA THR A 3 3.19 19.51 34.53
C THR A 3 3.56 18.11 34.98
N LEU A 4 2.58 17.36 35.48
CA LEU A 4 2.74 15.92 35.77
C LEU A 4 2.47 15.14 34.49
N LEU A 5 3.40 14.25 34.12
CA LEU A 5 3.33 13.44 32.91
C LEU A 5 3.35 11.96 33.30
N PHE A 6 2.43 11.17 32.75
CA PHE A 6 2.26 9.74 33.04
C PHE A 6 2.30 8.93 31.76
N GLY A 7 2.93 7.75 31.80
CA GLY A 7 3.05 6.85 30.67
C GLY A 7 4.34 6.03 30.72
N ASP A 8 4.52 5.19 29.70
CA ASP A 8 5.78 4.47 29.50
C ASP A 8 6.93 5.44 29.21
N MET A 9 8.09 5.25 29.84
CA MET A 9 9.20 6.20 29.72
C MET A 9 9.76 6.30 28.30
N GLY A 10 9.73 5.21 27.51
CA GLY A 10 10.13 5.22 26.12
C GLY A 10 9.16 6.02 25.25
N ALA A 11 7.86 5.80 25.43
CA ALA A 11 6.83 6.56 24.73
C ALA A 11 6.86 8.06 25.09
N LEU A 12 7.02 8.38 26.38
CA LEU A 12 7.13 9.77 26.85
C LEU A 12 8.36 10.47 26.28
N LYS A 13 9.52 9.80 26.31
CA LYS A 13 10.75 10.35 25.73
C LYS A 13 10.61 10.55 24.22
N GLY A 14 10.07 9.57 23.50
CA GLY A 14 9.83 9.71 22.06
C GLY A 14 8.90 10.88 21.73
N ALA A 15 7.83 11.08 22.51
CA ALA A 15 6.91 12.20 22.33
C ALA A 15 7.56 13.56 22.64
N LEU A 16 8.37 13.64 23.70
CA LEU A 16 9.11 14.86 24.05
C LEU A 16 10.19 15.18 23.01
N ASP A 17 10.94 14.17 22.56
CA ASP A 17 11.96 14.32 21.53
C ASP A 17 11.31 14.79 20.21
N ALA A 18 10.13 14.28 19.85
CA ALA A 18 9.39 14.76 18.67
C ALA A 18 8.87 16.20 18.84
N ARG A 19 8.32 16.54 20.01
CA ARG A 19 7.83 17.89 20.34
C ARG A 19 8.95 18.94 20.30
N ASP A 20 10.10 18.58 20.85
CA ASP A 20 11.25 19.49 20.99
C ASP A 20 12.16 19.46 19.74
N GLY A 21 11.81 18.67 18.72
CA GLY A 21 12.49 18.61 17.42
C GLY A 21 13.75 17.74 17.37
N PHE A 22 14.01 16.94 18.40
CA PHE A 22 15.09 15.95 18.45
C PHE A 22 14.77 14.66 17.69
N ALA A 23 13.50 14.39 17.42
CA ALA A 23 13.03 13.29 16.59
C ALA A 23 12.01 13.79 15.55
N SER A 24 11.91 13.11 14.41
CA SER A 24 10.90 13.43 13.41
C SER A 24 9.50 13.14 13.95
N SER A 25 8.64 14.17 13.95
CA SER A 25 7.20 14.04 14.14
C SER A 25 6.49 13.81 12.80
N LEU A 26 5.20 13.42 12.84
CA LEU A 26 4.35 13.40 11.65
C LEU A 26 4.32 14.77 10.95
N ASP A 27 4.24 15.86 11.71
CA ASP A 27 4.23 17.23 11.19
C ASP A 27 5.55 17.61 10.48
N SER A 28 6.67 16.99 10.89
CA SER A 28 7.97 17.20 10.22
C SER A 28 8.14 16.34 8.96
N ASN A 29 7.26 15.36 8.73
CA ASN A 29 7.28 14.47 7.57
C ASN A 29 6.13 14.83 6.61
N GLN A 30 6.30 15.95 5.91
CA GLN A 30 5.29 16.50 5.00
C GLN A 30 4.79 15.46 4.00
N GLN A 31 5.66 14.61 3.47
CA GLN A 31 5.27 13.58 2.51
C GLN A 31 4.26 12.59 3.10
N ILE A 32 4.48 12.12 4.34
CA ILE A 32 3.54 11.22 5.02
C ILE A 32 2.25 11.97 5.37
N ALA A 33 2.34 13.21 5.85
CA ALA A 33 1.17 14.03 6.17
C ALA A 33 0.28 14.27 4.94
N ASP A 34 0.88 14.60 3.79
CA ASP A 34 0.18 14.79 2.51
C ASP A 34 -0.46 13.48 2.03
N MET A 35 0.22 12.34 2.20
CA MET A 35 -0.37 11.03 1.91
C MET A 35 -1.56 10.71 2.82
N ILE A 36 -1.49 11.03 4.12
CA ILE A 36 -2.62 10.83 5.05
C ILE A 36 -3.82 11.66 4.60
N GLY A 37 -3.64 12.97 4.37
CA GLY A 37 -4.73 13.87 3.98
C GLY A 37 -5.40 13.51 2.65
N SER A 38 -4.77 12.67 1.83
CA SER A 38 -5.34 12.18 0.58
C SER A 38 -6.20 10.91 0.70
N VAL A 39 -6.09 10.18 1.79
CA VAL A 39 -6.78 8.89 2.01
C VAL A 39 -7.65 8.85 3.26
N ASP A 40 -7.54 9.85 4.13
CA ASP A 40 -8.21 9.91 5.44
C ASP A 40 -9.75 9.86 5.39
N SER A 41 -10.33 10.21 4.24
CA SER A 41 -11.77 10.12 3.97
C SER A 41 -12.26 8.72 3.56
N GLY A 42 -11.33 7.78 3.29
CA GLY A 42 -11.67 6.40 2.96
C GLY A 42 -12.18 5.62 4.18
N MET A 43 -13.09 4.64 3.95
CA MET A 43 -13.66 3.86 5.06
C MET A 43 -12.59 3.05 5.82
N VAL A 44 -11.64 2.47 5.09
CA VAL A 44 -10.43 1.86 5.63
C VAL A 44 -9.26 2.41 4.83
N TRP A 45 -8.21 2.85 5.50
CA TRP A 45 -7.04 3.40 4.83
C TRP A 45 -5.76 3.10 5.60
N SER A 46 -4.64 3.18 4.91
CA SER A 46 -3.33 3.14 5.54
C SER A 46 -2.33 3.91 4.68
N VAL A 47 -1.31 4.43 5.35
CA VAL A 47 -0.11 4.98 4.73
C VAL A 47 1.08 4.16 5.21
N LEU A 48 1.96 3.80 4.28
CA LEU A 48 3.23 3.16 4.57
C LEU A 48 4.35 4.11 4.20
N ASP A 49 5.35 4.18 5.07
CA ASP A 49 6.60 4.84 4.76
C ASP A 49 7.38 4.09 3.67
N GLN A 50 8.56 4.62 3.34
CA GLN A 50 9.44 4.01 2.34
C GLN A 50 9.74 2.54 2.65
N GLN A 51 10.10 2.20 3.90
CA GLN A 51 10.50 0.84 4.25
C GLN A 51 9.32 -0.14 4.19
N GLY A 52 8.17 0.25 4.74
CA GLY A 52 6.93 -0.52 4.68
C GLY A 52 6.51 -0.78 3.23
N THR A 53 6.60 0.25 2.38
CA THR A 53 6.29 0.14 0.96
C THR A 53 7.23 -0.81 0.23
N GLN A 54 8.55 -0.74 0.49
CA GLN A 54 9.52 -1.66 -0.10
C GLN A 54 9.27 -3.11 0.32
N ASN A 55 8.88 -3.33 1.57
CA ASN A 55 8.54 -4.66 2.09
C ASN A 55 7.24 -5.19 1.46
N MET A 56 6.20 -4.35 1.40
CA MET A 56 4.94 -4.68 0.71
C MET A 56 5.20 -5.08 -0.75
N MET A 57 5.94 -4.25 -1.50
CA MET A 57 6.23 -4.52 -2.91
C MET A 57 7.04 -5.81 -3.10
N ARG A 58 7.99 -6.09 -2.20
CA ARG A 58 8.75 -7.35 -2.22
C ARG A 58 7.81 -8.54 -2.02
N SER A 59 6.92 -8.48 -1.04
CA SER A 59 5.94 -9.54 -0.77
C SER A 59 4.98 -9.74 -1.93
N ALA A 60 4.49 -8.64 -2.54
CA ALA A 60 3.56 -8.70 -3.66
C ALA A 60 4.19 -9.30 -4.93
N LEU A 61 5.46 -8.95 -5.22
CA LEU A 61 6.18 -9.45 -6.39
C LEU A 61 6.74 -10.87 -6.19
N GLY A 62 6.93 -11.32 -4.94
CA GLY A 62 7.49 -12.63 -4.65
C GLY A 62 8.85 -12.84 -5.33
N ASP A 63 9.03 -13.96 -6.02
CA ASP A 63 10.28 -14.25 -6.74
C ASP A 63 10.62 -13.23 -7.84
N ALA A 64 9.65 -12.49 -8.39
CA ALA A 64 9.91 -11.43 -9.36
C ALA A 64 10.67 -10.24 -8.74
N SER A 65 10.69 -10.12 -7.41
CA SER A 65 11.53 -9.12 -6.73
C SER A 65 13.03 -9.44 -6.84
N ARG A 66 13.42 -10.62 -7.34
CA ARG A 66 14.82 -11.02 -7.57
C ARG A 66 15.36 -10.55 -8.93
N LEU A 67 14.52 -9.95 -9.78
CA LEU A 67 14.94 -9.40 -11.06
C LEU A 67 15.90 -8.22 -10.84
N ALA A 68 16.91 -8.12 -11.71
CA ALA A 68 17.98 -7.11 -11.60
C ALA A 68 17.45 -5.67 -11.52
N ASP A 69 16.31 -5.40 -12.17
CA ASP A 69 15.72 -4.06 -12.20
C ASP A 69 14.97 -3.68 -10.91
N TYR A 70 14.55 -4.67 -10.10
CA TYR A 70 13.78 -4.38 -8.88
C TYR A 70 14.59 -3.64 -7.83
N GLU A 71 15.86 -3.99 -7.60
CA GLU A 71 16.68 -3.30 -6.59
C GLU A 71 16.95 -1.83 -6.96
N THR A 72 16.99 -1.51 -8.26
CA THR A 72 17.09 -0.12 -8.74
C THR A 72 15.78 0.64 -8.50
N VAL A 73 14.64 0.02 -8.80
CA VAL A 73 13.30 0.60 -8.61
C VAL A 73 12.94 0.75 -7.12
N LYS A 74 13.30 -0.22 -6.29
CA LYS A 74 13.05 -0.24 -4.84
C LYS A 74 13.63 0.99 -4.13
N LYS A 75 14.83 1.43 -4.50
CA LYS A 75 15.48 2.63 -3.94
C LYS A 75 14.76 3.93 -4.29
N ARG A 76 13.89 3.88 -5.30
CA ARG A 76 13.12 5.01 -5.83
C ARG A 76 11.68 5.01 -5.31
N LEU A 77 11.29 4.05 -4.48
CA LEU A 77 10.02 4.06 -3.76
C LEU A 77 10.10 5.04 -2.59
N LEU A 78 9.12 5.92 -2.45
CA LEU A 78 9.07 6.94 -1.39
C LEU A 78 8.03 6.61 -0.32
N GLY A 79 6.98 5.89 -0.66
CA GLY A 79 5.88 5.54 0.23
C GLY A 79 4.71 4.94 -0.55
N SER A 80 3.67 4.54 0.17
CA SER A 80 2.43 4.08 -0.44
C SER A 80 1.25 4.40 0.45
N ARG A 81 0.09 4.51 -0.18
CA ARG A 81 -1.18 4.82 0.48
C ARG A 81 -2.26 4.00 -0.18
N TYR A 82 -3.21 3.53 0.62
CA TYR A 82 -4.38 2.86 0.07
C TYR A 82 -5.66 3.28 0.77
N THR A 83 -6.76 3.15 0.04
CA THR A 83 -8.12 3.20 0.57
C THR A 83 -8.89 1.95 0.18
N MET A 84 -9.75 1.49 1.06
CA MET A 84 -10.77 0.49 0.78
C MET A 84 -12.15 1.04 1.14
N ASN A 85 -13.08 0.97 0.20
CA ASN A 85 -14.44 1.47 0.33
C ASN A 85 -15.44 0.35 0.00
N PHE A 86 -16.57 0.36 0.71
CA PHE A 86 -17.58 -0.72 0.66
C PHE A 86 -18.92 -0.27 0.06
N SER A 87 -18.94 0.89 -0.59
CA SER A 87 -20.14 1.44 -1.22
C SER A 87 -20.39 0.76 -2.57
N ASN A 88 -21.35 -0.17 -2.60
CA ASN A 88 -21.74 -1.00 -3.75
C ASN A 88 -20.63 -1.98 -4.19
N GLY A 89 -20.30 -2.94 -3.33
CA GLY A 89 -19.21 -3.88 -3.49
C GLY A 89 -17.94 -3.43 -2.76
N VAL A 90 -16.78 -3.79 -3.30
CA VAL A 90 -15.48 -3.37 -2.74
C VAL A 90 -14.67 -2.66 -3.80
N ALA A 91 -14.17 -1.48 -3.41
CA ALA A 91 -13.13 -0.76 -4.15
C ALA A 91 -11.89 -0.69 -3.27
N PHE A 92 -10.76 -1.10 -3.82
CA PHE A 92 -9.44 -0.94 -3.23
C PHE A 92 -8.57 -0.16 -4.20
N ASP A 93 -8.03 0.96 -3.74
CA ASP A 93 -7.17 1.84 -4.51
C ASP A 93 -5.84 1.96 -3.77
N LEU A 94 -4.74 1.61 -4.43
CA LEU A 94 -3.38 1.68 -3.92
C LEU A 94 -2.56 2.58 -4.84
N ASP A 95 -1.96 3.62 -4.26
CA ASP A 95 -0.93 4.42 -4.90
C ASP A 95 0.43 4.10 -4.26
N VAL A 96 1.43 3.80 -5.09
CA VAL A 96 2.83 3.72 -4.68
C VAL A 96 3.56 4.92 -5.26
N VAL A 97 4.06 5.77 -4.37
CA VAL A 97 4.75 7.01 -4.72
C VAL A 97 6.21 6.68 -5.04
N THR A 98 6.67 7.08 -6.22
CA THR A 98 8.05 6.95 -6.68
C THR A 98 8.72 8.31 -6.80
N SER A 99 10.04 8.34 -6.94
CA SER A 99 10.80 9.59 -7.11
C SER A 99 10.58 10.27 -8.45
N ASP A 100 10.11 9.54 -9.46
CA ASP A 100 9.96 10.00 -10.84
C ASP A 100 8.98 9.13 -11.62
N SER A 101 8.48 9.65 -12.74
CA SER A 101 7.48 9.00 -13.59
C SER A 101 8.02 7.82 -14.39
N MET A 102 9.31 7.82 -14.73
CA MET A 102 9.95 6.70 -15.40
C MET A 102 9.90 5.46 -14.49
N THR A 103 10.27 5.62 -13.22
CA THR A 103 10.19 4.57 -12.19
C THR A 103 8.76 4.07 -12.03
N ALA A 104 7.76 4.96 -11.94
CA ALA A 104 6.35 4.56 -11.86
C ALA A 104 5.92 3.73 -13.09
N THR A 105 6.33 4.14 -14.28
CA THR A 105 6.03 3.45 -15.54
C THR A 105 6.67 2.06 -15.59
N THR A 106 7.95 1.95 -15.25
CA THR A 106 8.67 0.66 -15.17
C THR A 106 8.00 -0.26 -14.16
N LEU A 107 7.68 0.26 -12.97
CA LEU A 107 7.04 -0.54 -11.92
C LEU A 107 5.64 -1.00 -12.34
N SER A 108 4.85 -0.15 -13.00
CA SER A 108 3.53 -0.53 -13.52
C SER A 108 3.61 -1.66 -14.53
N SER A 109 4.64 -1.67 -15.37
CA SER A 109 4.87 -2.73 -16.35
C SER A 109 5.22 -4.05 -15.66
N LEU A 110 6.08 -4.02 -14.64
CA LEU A 110 6.43 -5.19 -13.83
C LEU A 110 5.23 -5.76 -13.08
N VAL A 111 4.42 -4.89 -12.45
CA VAL A 111 3.22 -5.30 -11.72
C VAL A 111 2.17 -5.86 -12.68
N ARG A 112 1.95 -5.24 -13.85
CA ARG A 112 1.07 -5.79 -14.90
C ARG A 112 1.51 -7.19 -15.34
N ALA A 113 2.80 -7.39 -15.59
CA ALA A 113 3.34 -8.70 -15.92
C ALA A 113 3.14 -9.72 -14.78
N GLY A 114 3.35 -9.30 -13.53
CA GLY A 114 3.08 -10.13 -12.35
C GLY A 114 1.62 -10.53 -12.21
N VAL A 115 0.68 -9.59 -12.43
CA VAL A 115 -0.77 -9.86 -12.43
C VAL A 115 -1.14 -10.84 -13.54
N LEU A 116 -0.59 -10.67 -14.76
CA LEU A 116 -0.81 -11.61 -15.86
C LEU A 116 -0.28 -13.02 -15.54
N TYR A 117 0.92 -13.11 -15.00
CA TYR A 117 1.52 -14.39 -14.59
C TYR A 117 0.69 -15.08 -13.49
N ARG A 118 0.23 -14.31 -12.49
CA ARG A 118 -0.70 -14.82 -11.46
C ARG A 118 -2.01 -15.29 -12.06
N LYS A 119 -2.60 -14.56 -13.02
CA LYS A 119 -3.83 -14.98 -13.71
C LYS A 119 -3.70 -16.32 -14.44
N MET A 120 -2.52 -16.64 -14.96
CA MET A 120 -2.27 -17.90 -15.68
C MET A 120 -2.15 -19.11 -14.75
N THR A 121 -1.77 -18.88 -13.49
CA THR A 121 -1.52 -19.93 -12.48
C THR A 121 -2.59 -19.99 -11.40
N ALA A 122 -3.49 -19.00 -11.37
CA ALA A 122 -4.57 -18.84 -10.42
C ALA A 122 -5.70 -19.88 -10.58
N ASN A 123 -6.36 -20.19 -9.48
CA ASN A 123 -7.64 -20.91 -9.50
C ASN A 123 -8.77 -20.00 -10.05
N ALA A 124 -9.98 -20.58 -10.26
CA ALA A 124 -11.10 -19.85 -10.86
C ALA A 124 -11.50 -18.58 -10.07
N THR A 125 -11.45 -18.64 -8.74
CA THR A 125 -11.86 -17.54 -7.86
C THR A 125 -10.81 -16.44 -7.82
N GLU A 126 -9.53 -16.81 -7.72
CA GLU A 126 -8.39 -15.89 -7.84
C GLU A 126 -8.39 -15.16 -9.18
N LYS A 127 -8.66 -15.89 -10.27
CA LYS A 127 -8.72 -15.31 -11.61
C LYS A 127 -9.83 -14.26 -11.69
N MET A 128 -11.01 -14.53 -11.12
CA MET A 128 -12.11 -13.56 -11.04
C MET A 128 -11.70 -12.30 -10.28
N ALA A 129 -10.98 -12.42 -9.16
CA ALA A 129 -10.47 -11.27 -8.43
C ALA A 129 -9.44 -10.48 -9.26
N LEU A 130 -8.48 -11.17 -9.89
CA LEU A 130 -7.43 -10.54 -10.69
C LEU A 130 -7.99 -9.85 -11.94
N GLU A 131 -9.11 -10.33 -12.51
CA GLU A 131 -9.81 -9.66 -13.62
C GLU A 131 -10.38 -8.29 -13.23
N SER A 132 -10.70 -8.11 -11.96
CA SER A 132 -11.12 -6.83 -11.37
C SER A 132 -9.98 -5.88 -11.03
N VAL A 133 -8.71 -6.28 -11.26
CA VAL A 133 -7.53 -5.45 -11.02
C VAL A 133 -7.11 -4.72 -12.29
N THR A 134 -6.92 -3.41 -12.17
CA THR A 134 -6.25 -2.56 -13.14
C THR A 134 -4.99 -1.97 -12.53
N VAL A 135 -3.95 -1.82 -13.33
CA VAL A 135 -2.65 -1.29 -12.91
C VAL A 135 -2.28 -0.19 -13.89
N ASN A 136 -1.99 1.00 -13.41
CA ASN A 136 -1.65 2.18 -14.20
C ASN A 136 -0.44 2.90 -13.59
N SER A 137 0.04 3.92 -14.30
CA SER A 137 0.96 4.90 -13.74
C SER A 137 0.42 6.29 -14.08
N ASP A 138 0.43 7.18 -13.10
CA ASP A 138 0.08 8.58 -13.27
C ASP A 138 1.15 9.45 -12.60
N SER A 139 1.78 10.34 -13.36
CA SER A 139 2.93 11.12 -12.90
C SER A 139 3.97 10.22 -12.21
N SER A 140 4.31 10.50 -10.94
CA SER A 140 5.23 9.72 -10.10
C SER A 140 4.55 8.62 -9.28
N ASN A 141 3.35 8.17 -9.65
CA ASN A 141 2.61 7.15 -8.90
C ASN A 141 2.37 5.91 -9.76
N LEU A 142 2.68 4.74 -9.22
CA LEU A 142 2.04 3.50 -9.63
C LEU A 142 0.65 3.45 -8.98
N GLN A 143 -0.38 3.15 -9.77
CA GLN A 143 -1.75 3.03 -9.29
C GLN A 143 -2.26 1.62 -9.52
N LEU A 144 -2.85 1.02 -8.49
CA LEU A 144 -3.55 -0.26 -8.58
C LEU A 144 -4.98 -0.04 -8.10
N HIS A 145 -5.94 -0.33 -8.97
CA HIS A 145 -7.36 -0.28 -8.64
C HIS A 145 -7.96 -1.66 -8.75
N PHE A 146 -8.59 -2.11 -7.68
CA PHE A 146 -9.44 -3.28 -7.67
C PHE A 146 -10.87 -2.83 -7.41
N ARG A 147 -11.81 -3.25 -8.27
CA ARG A 147 -13.24 -3.01 -8.03
C ARG A 147 -14.08 -4.22 -8.34
N THR A 148 -14.96 -4.56 -7.42
CA THR A 148 -15.89 -5.69 -7.56
C THR A 148 -17.26 -5.31 -7.00
N ASP A 149 -18.31 -5.97 -7.49
CA ASP A 149 -19.68 -5.81 -7.00
C ASP A 149 -19.94 -6.68 -5.77
N ASP A 150 -21.06 -6.44 -5.07
CA ASP A 150 -21.42 -7.17 -3.85
C ASP A 150 -21.50 -8.69 -4.07
N LYS A 151 -22.03 -9.14 -5.22
CA LYS A 151 -22.23 -10.58 -5.48
C LYS A 151 -20.88 -11.28 -5.64
N LYS A 152 -19.98 -10.69 -6.42
CA LYS A 152 -18.62 -11.20 -6.60
C LYS A 152 -17.82 -11.11 -5.31
N PHE A 153 -17.95 -10.03 -4.54
CA PHE A 153 -17.29 -9.91 -3.25
C PHE A 153 -17.73 -11.00 -2.26
N GLN A 154 -19.03 -11.28 -2.16
CA GLN A 154 -19.53 -12.38 -1.33
C GLN A 154 -18.97 -13.74 -1.78
N ALA A 155 -18.88 -13.99 -3.08
CA ALA A 155 -18.23 -15.20 -3.59
C ALA A 155 -16.74 -15.28 -3.21
N LEU A 156 -16.02 -14.15 -3.19
CA LEU A 156 -14.64 -14.08 -2.72
C LEU A 156 -14.52 -14.35 -1.21
N LEU A 157 -15.41 -13.79 -0.38
CA LEU A 157 -15.42 -14.01 1.07
C LEU A 157 -15.60 -15.49 1.44
N HIS A 158 -16.41 -16.22 0.69
CA HIS A 158 -16.64 -17.65 0.89
C HIS A 158 -15.56 -18.55 0.27
N SER A 159 -14.54 -17.96 -0.37
CA SER A 159 -13.46 -18.71 -1.00
C SER A 159 -12.31 -18.99 -0.04
N GLU A 160 -11.48 -19.97 -0.39
CA GLU A 160 -10.26 -20.30 0.36
C GLU A 160 -9.27 -19.13 0.44
N LEU A 161 -9.40 -18.13 -0.45
CA LEU A 161 -8.55 -16.95 -0.48
C LEU A 161 -8.69 -16.09 0.79
N PHE A 162 -9.93 -15.94 1.28
CA PHE A 162 -10.19 -15.23 2.54
C PHE A 162 -9.95 -16.13 3.75
N ALA A 163 -10.25 -17.44 3.64
CA ALA A 163 -10.00 -18.39 4.71
C ALA A 163 -8.51 -18.53 5.08
N ALA A 164 -7.60 -18.26 4.13
CA ALA A 164 -6.16 -18.24 4.35
C ALA A 164 -5.67 -17.02 5.15
N VAL A 165 -6.44 -15.93 5.21
CA VAL A 165 -6.10 -14.69 5.92
C VAL A 165 -6.71 -14.64 7.33
N SER A 166 -7.78 -15.41 7.57
CA SER A 166 -8.49 -15.46 8.85
C SER A 166 -8.01 -16.58 9.80
N LYS A 167 -6.91 -17.26 9.50
CA LYS A 167 -6.31 -18.32 10.35
C LYS A 167 -5.01 -17.87 10.98
#